data_AF-A0A4S1WVK9-F1
#
_entry.id   AF-A0A4S1WVK9-F1
#
_cell.length_a   1.000
_cell.length_b   1.000
_cell.length_c   1.000
_cell.angle_alpha   90.00
_cell.angle_beta   90.00
_cell.angle_gamma   90.00
#
_symmetry.space_group_name_H-M   'P 1'
#
loop_
_entity.id
_entity.type
_entity.pdbx_description
1 polymer ?
#
loop_
_entity_poly.entity_id
_entity_poly.type
_entity_poly.pdbx_seq_one_letter_code
_entity_poly.pdbx_strand_id
1 'polypeptide(L)'
;MFALLALLVTQKIEPPRIDPCNEYAGLGYAVAYSPAVPRQGDTLELTGYSVRFNGGPVEPVPAKCVRDWKVEGEGVKLLRGGRIAIDAKAVPGTEIRFSAQIGGEQGGRGYGSFKIIGLDQKVLSGTFGVRTQERCDTPKIAEMSFSAEGYYSYTLPEHMVETMVSGSGRYRWDGDTGKLELGGTAEPFAAQRTGTAKWIDGALVLEGVDPGGSSGSCRITLGGG
;
A
#
# COMPACT_ATOMS: atom_id res chain seq x y z
N MET A 1 17.43 -12.69 -76.97
CA MET A 1 17.52 -11.48 -76.13
C MET A 1 16.77 -11.77 -74.84
N PHE A 2 17.46 -11.74 -73.72
CA PHE A 2 17.04 -12.28 -72.43
C PHE A 2 15.89 -11.49 -71.79
N ALA A 3 14.93 -12.22 -71.21
CA ALA A 3 13.83 -11.70 -70.42
C ALA A 3 14.34 -11.11 -69.09
N LEU A 4 14.06 -9.82 -68.87
CA LEU A 4 14.25 -9.16 -67.58
C LEU A 4 12.98 -9.41 -66.75
N LEU A 5 12.98 -10.50 -65.97
CA LEU A 5 11.93 -10.76 -64.98
C LEU A 5 12.28 -9.98 -63.71
N ALA A 6 11.53 -8.91 -63.44
CA ALA A 6 11.66 -8.11 -62.23
C ALA A 6 11.26 -8.95 -61.00
N LEU A 7 12.23 -9.27 -60.14
CA LEU A 7 11.96 -9.73 -58.77
C LEU A 7 11.44 -8.55 -57.94
N LEU A 8 10.12 -8.36 -57.90
CA LEU A 8 9.46 -7.62 -56.84
C LEU A 8 9.45 -8.53 -55.60
N VAL A 9 10.51 -8.46 -54.80
CA VAL A 9 10.51 -8.98 -53.44
C VAL A 9 9.53 -8.10 -52.65
N THR A 10 8.30 -8.56 -52.47
CA THR A 10 7.41 -8.07 -51.42
C THR A 10 8.09 -8.34 -50.09
N GLN A 11 8.91 -7.41 -49.61
CA GLN A 11 9.31 -7.36 -48.22
C GLN A 11 8.03 -7.21 -47.42
N LYS A 12 7.64 -8.28 -46.74
CA LYS A 12 6.54 -8.29 -45.79
C LYS A 12 7.01 -7.43 -44.63
N ILE A 13 6.74 -6.13 -44.69
CA ILE A 13 7.00 -5.20 -43.59
C ILE A 13 6.04 -5.63 -42.48
N GLU A 14 6.52 -6.44 -41.55
CA GLU A 14 5.78 -6.68 -40.31
C GLU A 14 5.65 -5.32 -39.61
N PRO A 15 4.44 -4.90 -39.21
CA PRO A 15 4.29 -3.68 -38.45
C PRO A 15 5.19 -3.77 -37.21
N PRO A 16 5.85 -2.67 -36.82
CA PRO A 16 6.76 -2.69 -35.68
C PRO A 16 6.04 -3.30 -34.48
N ARG A 17 6.63 -4.35 -33.90
CA ARG A 17 6.13 -4.92 -32.64
C ARG A 17 6.31 -3.84 -31.57
N ILE A 18 5.25 -3.10 -31.30
CA ILE A 18 5.21 -2.19 -30.16
C ILE A 18 5.18 -3.10 -28.93
N ASP A 19 6.28 -3.16 -28.19
CA ASP A 19 6.28 -3.81 -26.88
C ASP A 19 5.29 -3.03 -26.00
N PRO A 20 4.17 -3.63 -25.58
CA PRO A 20 3.17 -2.95 -24.75
C PRO A 20 3.76 -2.51 -23.41
N CYS A 21 4.93 -3.00 -23.01
CA CYS A 21 5.60 -2.60 -21.79
C CYS A 21 6.37 -1.27 -21.92
N ASN A 22 6.62 -0.79 -23.15
CA ASN A 22 7.38 0.45 -23.39
C ASN A 22 6.64 1.71 -22.95
N GLU A 23 5.31 1.69 -22.83
CA GLU A 23 4.54 2.84 -22.32
C GLU A 23 4.90 3.17 -20.87
N TYR A 24 5.46 2.20 -20.14
CA TYR A 24 5.90 2.36 -18.76
C TYR A 24 7.37 2.78 -18.65
N ALA A 25 8.15 2.79 -19.73
CA ALA A 25 9.58 3.08 -19.69
C ALA A 25 9.86 4.51 -19.17
N GLY A 26 10.91 4.67 -18.37
CA GLY A 26 11.33 5.96 -17.82
C GLY A 26 10.44 6.53 -16.69
N LEU A 27 9.49 5.77 -16.16
CA LEU A 27 8.65 6.17 -15.02
C LEU A 27 9.31 5.83 -13.66
N GLY A 28 8.72 6.32 -12.56
CA GLY A 28 8.99 5.80 -11.21
C GLY A 28 8.20 4.51 -10.97
N TYR A 29 8.63 3.66 -10.02
CA TYR A 29 7.96 2.38 -9.77
C TYR A 29 7.90 2.01 -8.30
N ALA A 30 6.82 1.31 -7.92
CA ALA A 30 6.63 0.73 -6.60
C ALA A 30 6.04 -0.69 -6.73
N VAL A 31 6.11 -1.47 -5.66
CA VAL A 31 5.40 -2.74 -5.57
C VAL A 31 4.49 -2.70 -4.35
N ALA A 32 3.21 -3.02 -4.52
CA ALA A 32 2.27 -3.24 -3.42
C ALA A 32 1.92 -4.73 -3.30
N TYR A 33 1.23 -5.08 -2.23
CA TYR A 33 0.82 -6.46 -1.94
C TYR A 33 -0.65 -6.53 -1.49
N SER A 34 -1.28 -7.69 -1.72
CA SER A 34 -2.62 -8.02 -1.24
C SER A 34 -2.65 -9.46 -0.72
N PRO A 35 -3.35 -9.78 0.37
CA PRO A 35 -4.09 -8.87 1.26
C PRO A 35 -3.18 -7.87 2.00
N ALA A 36 -3.76 -6.76 2.47
CA ALA A 36 -3.02 -5.69 3.15
C ALA A 36 -2.48 -6.06 4.55
N VAL A 37 -2.94 -7.17 5.12
CA VAL A 37 -2.45 -7.71 6.40
C VAL A 37 -1.73 -9.03 6.12
N PRO A 38 -0.38 -9.06 6.15
CA PRO A 38 0.38 -10.23 5.75
C PRO A 38 0.60 -11.20 6.92
N ARG A 39 -0.35 -12.12 7.14
CA ARG A 39 -0.30 -13.04 8.30
C ARG A 39 0.56 -14.27 8.04
N GLN A 40 1.03 -14.88 9.12
CA GLN A 40 1.58 -16.24 9.09
C GLN A 40 0.63 -17.20 8.36
N GLY A 41 1.16 -17.99 7.43
CA GLY A 41 0.39 -18.96 6.65
C GLY A 41 -0.30 -18.36 5.42
N ASP A 42 -0.34 -17.04 5.26
CA ASP A 42 -0.97 -16.41 4.10
C ASP A 42 -0.13 -16.57 2.82
N THR A 43 -0.80 -16.38 1.68
CA THR A 43 -0.14 -16.11 0.41
C THR A 43 -0.53 -14.71 -0.06
N LEU A 44 0.49 -13.89 -0.31
CA LEU A 44 0.32 -12.54 -0.85
C LEU A 44 0.50 -12.53 -2.36
N GLU A 45 -0.23 -11.66 -3.03
CA GLU A 45 -0.03 -11.29 -4.42
C GLU A 45 0.68 -9.95 -4.51
N LEU A 46 1.79 -9.89 -5.25
CA LEU A 46 2.51 -8.65 -5.52
C LEU A 46 2.02 -8.04 -6.82
N THR A 47 1.77 -6.74 -6.79
CA THR A 47 1.42 -5.95 -7.97
C THR A 47 2.45 -4.85 -8.17
N GLY A 48 3.03 -4.79 -9.36
CA GLY A 48 3.90 -3.69 -9.76
C GLY A 48 3.08 -2.48 -10.16
N TYR A 49 3.52 -1.30 -9.80
CA TYR A 49 2.87 -0.04 -10.14
C TYR A 49 3.85 0.94 -10.76
N SER A 50 3.35 1.76 -11.69
CA SER A 50 4.05 2.95 -12.17
C SER A 50 3.63 4.16 -11.34
N VAL A 51 4.60 4.94 -10.93
CA VAL A 51 4.44 6.20 -10.20
C VAL A 51 4.77 7.32 -11.18
N ARG A 52 3.77 8.10 -11.56
CA ARG A 52 3.98 9.30 -12.38
C ARG A 52 4.63 10.38 -11.50
N PHE A 53 5.60 11.12 -12.04
CA PHE A 53 6.29 12.21 -11.34
C PHE A 53 5.27 13.17 -10.67
N ASN A 54 5.63 13.70 -9.48
CA ASN A 54 4.81 14.53 -8.58
C ASN A 54 3.79 13.80 -7.67
N GLY A 55 3.98 12.50 -7.40
CA GLY A 55 3.09 11.77 -6.48
C GLY A 55 1.68 11.57 -7.05
N GLY A 56 1.55 11.66 -8.37
CA GLY A 56 0.31 11.40 -9.10
C GLY A 56 -0.12 9.93 -9.02
N PRO A 57 -1.28 9.59 -9.63
CA PRO A 57 -1.92 8.30 -9.47
C PRO A 57 -0.97 7.14 -9.77
N VAL A 58 -1.00 6.17 -8.87
CA VAL A 58 -0.21 4.94 -8.92
C VAL A 58 -1.04 3.92 -9.70
N GLU A 59 -0.66 3.66 -10.95
CA GLU A 59 -1.41 2.77 -11.84
C GLU A 59 -0.79 1.36 -11.85
N PRO A 60 -1.60 0.29 -11.73
CA PRO A 60 -1.08 -1.06 -11.78
C PRO A 60 -0.51 -1.36 -13.16
N VAL A 61 0.70 -1.90 -13.19
CA VAL A 61 1.37 -2.32 -14.42
C VAL A 61 0.95 -3.76 -14.73
N PRO A 62 0.57 -4.08 -15.98
CA PRO A 62 0.20 -5.42 -16.37
C PRO A 62 1.28 -6.44 -15.98
N ALA A 63 0.87 -7.57 -15.40
CA ALA A 63 1.81 -8.58 -14.88
C ALA A 63 2.83 -9.09 -15.93
N LYS A 64 2.47 -9.08 -17.22
CA LYS A 64 3.38 -9.41 -18.33
C LYS A 64 4.57 -8.45 -18.47
N CYS A 65 4.44 -7.24 -17.94
CA CYS A 65 5.45 -6.17 -17.95
C CYS A 65 6.23 -6.09 -16.63
N VAL A 66 6.03 -7.06 -15.73
CA VAL A 66 6.73 -7.18 -14.46
C VAL A 66 7.48 -8.51 -14.40
N ARG A 67 8.79 -8.46 -14.12
CA ARG A 67 9.67 -9.63 -14.10
C ARG A 67 10.74 -9.53 -13.02
N ASP A 68 11.56 -10.58 -12.91
CA ASP A 68 12.73 -10.62 -12.01
C ASP A 68 12.38 -10.29 -10.55
N TRP A 69 11.26 -10.86 -10.09
CA TRP A 69 10.82 -10.79 -8.70
C TRP A 69 11.92 -11.27 -7.76
N LYS A 70 12.18 -10.50 -6.71
CA LYS A 70 13.08 -10.86 -5.60
C LYS A 70 12.38 -10.62 -4.28
N VAL A 71 12.66 -11.49 -3.32
CA VAL A 71 12.19 -11.42 -1.94
C VAL A 71 13.37 -11.68 -1.02
N GLU A 72 13.50 -10.85 0.00
CA GLU A 72 14.53 -10.89 1.03
C GLU A 72 13.86 -10.91 2.40
N GLY A 73 14.27 -11.85 3.25
CA GLY A 73 13.71 -12.04 4.60
C GLY A 73 13.43 -13.52 4.89
N GLU A 74 13.47 -13.88 6.17
CA GLU A 74 13.24 -15.25 6.62
C GLU A 74 11.74 -15.56 6.72
N GLY A 75 11.39 -16.85 6.64
CA GLY A 75 10.01 -17.30 6.82
C GLY A 75 9.08 -17.03 5.63
N VAL A 76 9.62 -16.69 4.46
CA VAL A 76 8.84 -16.50 3.23
C VAL A 76 9.44 -17.25 2.05
N LYS A 77 8.58 -17.53 1.06
CA LYS A 77 9.00 -18.13 -0.21
C LYS A 77 8.35 -17.40 -1.38
N LEU A 78 9.17 -16.92 -2.31
CA LEU A 78 8.68 -16.41 -3.59
C LEU A 78 8.16 -17.58 -4.45
N LEU A 79 6.90 -17.48 -4.85
CA LEU A 79 6.21 -18.38 -5.75
C LEU A 79 6.11 -17.78 -7.15
N ARG A 80 5.72 -18.62 -8.12
CA ARG A 80 5.51 -18.20 -9.50
C ARG A 80 4.43 -17.12 -9.59
N GLY A 81 4.69 -16.13 -10.43
CA GLY A 81 3.74 -15.06 -10.76
C GLY A 81 3.74 -13.89 -9.78
N GLY A 82 4.82 -13.67 -9.03
CA GLY A 82 4.89 -12.57 -8.07
C GLY A 82 4.04 -12.81 -6.83
N ARG A 83 3.99 -14.06 -6.34
CA ARG A 83 3.27 -14.40 -5.11
C ARG A 83 4.24 -14.74 -4.01
N ILE A 84 3.96 -14.36 -2.76
CA ILE A 84 4.80 -14.69 -1.61
C ILE A 84 3.99 -15.59 -0.68
N ALA A 85 4.46 -16.80 -0.41
CA ALA A 85 3.92 -17.62 0.68
C ALA A 85 4.66 -17.29 1.98
N ILE A 86 3.92 -17.01 3.04
CA ILE A 86 4.43 -16.79 4.39
C ILE A 86 4.32 -18.10 5.16
N ASP A 87 5.41 -18.58 5.74
CA ASP A 87 5.40 -19.79 6.55
C ASP A 87 4.50 -19.59 7.78
N ALA A 88 3.69 -20.59 8.13
CA ALA A 88 2.86 -20.57 9.33
C ALA A 88 3.67 -20.42 10.63
N LYS A 89 4.97 -20.73 10.59
CA LYS A 89 5.91 -20.61 11.71
C LYS A 89 6.86 -19.41 11.57
N ALA A 90 6.69 -18.54 10.58
CA ALA A 90 7.54 -17.37 10.40
C ALA A 90 7.45 -16.44 11.62
N VAL A 91 8.55 -15.80 12.02
CA VAL A 91 8.55 -14.98 13.25
C VAL A 91 7.77 -13.67 13.01
N PRO A 92 6.72 -13.37 13.80
CA PRO A 92 6.00 -12.10 13.70
C PRO A 92 6.92 -10.89 13.93
N GLY A 93 6.67 -9.80 13.19
CA GLY A 93 7.47 -8.58 13.22
C GLY A 93 8.70 -8.60 12.29
N THR A 94 9.06 -9.76 11.73
CA THR A 94 10.12 -9.87 10.71
C THR A 94 9.80 -9.01 9.49
N GLU A 95 10.73 -8.14 9.11
CA GLU A 95 10.62 -7.32 7.89
C GLU A 95 10.98 -8.16 6.67
N ILE A 96 10.09 -8.16 5.67
CA ILE A 96 10.27 -8.77 4.37
C ILE A 96 10.37 -7.66 3.34
N ARG A 97 11.40 -7.70 2.50
CA ARG A 97 11.60 -6.74 1.41
C ARG A 97 11.43 -7.45 0.08
N PHE A 98 10.82 -6.78 -0.88
CA PHE A 98 10.61 -7.36 -2.21
C PHE A 98 10.75 -6.30 -3.29
N SER A 99 11.04 -6.77 -4.50
CA SER A 99 11.28 -5.91 -5.64
C SER A 99 11.06 -6.64 -6.96
N ALA A 100 10.83 -5.89 -8.03
CA ALA A 100 10.71 -6.40 -9.39
C ALA A 100 11.20 -5.39 -10.42
N GLN A 101 11.61 -5.88 -11.59
CA GLN A 101 11.78 -5.08 -12.79
C GLN A 101 10.41 -4.81 -13.42
N ILE A 102 10.07 -3.54 -13.61
CA ILE A 102 8.76 -3.07 -14.09
C ILE A 102 8.97 -2.19 -15.32
N GLY A 103 8.18 -2.38 -16.37
CA GLY A 103 8.27 -1.64 -17.63
C GLY A 103 9.23 -2.26 -18.66
N GLY A 104 9.41 -3.59 -18.61
CA GLY A 104 10.25 -4.32 -19.56
C GLY A 104 11.76 -4.06 -19.38
N GLU A 105 12.53 -4.22 -20.46
CA GLU A 105 13.99 -4.05 -20.47
C GLU A 105 14.46 -2.61 -20.23
N GLN A 106 13.68 -1.64 -20.70
CA GLN A 106 13.93 -0.20 -20.55
C GLN A 106 13.29 0.37 -19.27
N GLY A 107 12.65 -0.50 -18.49
CA GLY A 107 11.99 -0.15 -17.25
C GLY A 107 12.96 0.05 -16.08
N GLY A 108 12.40 0.18 -14.88
CA GLY A 108 13.15 0.34 -13.64
C GLY A 108 12.74 -0.66 -12.58
N ARG A 109 13.38 -0.57 -11.41
CA ARG A 109 13.13 -1.46 -10.29
C ARG A 109 12.16 -0.82 -9.32
N GLY A 110 11.02 -1.47 -9.09
CA GLY A 110 10.10 -1.13 -8.02
C GLY A 110 10.45 -1.89 -6.75
N TYR A 111 10.18 -1.28 -5.60
CA TYR A 111 10.46 -1.84 -4.28
C TYR A 111 9.23 -1.75 -3.38
N GLY A 112 9.18 -2.61 -2.38
CA GLY A 112 8.24 -2.57 -1.27
C GLY A 112 8.74 -3.42 -0.11
N SER A 113 8.07 -3.30 1.03
CA SER A 113 8.30 -4.15 2.19
C SER A 113 7.01 -4.38 2.96
N PHE A 114 7.03 -5.36 3.86
CA PHE A 114 6.00 -5.55 4.88
C PHE A 114 6.59 -6.20 6.12
N LYS A 115 5.86 -6.18 7.24
CA LYS A 115 6.20 -6.97 8.44
C LYS A 115 5.24 -8.12 8.62
N ILE A 116 5.75 -9.31 8.90
CA ILE A 116 4.90 -10.49 9.14
C ILE A 116 4.03 -10.26 10.37
N ILE A 117 2.72 -10.46 10.23
CA ILE A 117 1.76 -10.38 11.32
C ILE A 117 1.51 -11.79 11.86
N GLY A 118 1.48 -11.95 13.19
CA GLY A 118 1.14 -13.23 13.81
C GLY A 118 -0.27 -13.68 13.43
N LEU A 119 -0.51 -14.99 13.36
CA LEU A 119 -1.80 -15.56 12.95
C LEU A 119 -2.97 -14.92 13.71
N ASP A 120 -2.89 -14.91 15.04
CA ASP A 120 -3.91 -14.35 15.94
C ASP A 120 -3.61 -12.92 16.41
N GLN A 121 -2.58 -12.28 15.85
CA GLN A 121 -2.21 -10.92 16.24
C GLN A 121 -3.31 -9.95 15.80
N LYS A 122 -3.85 -9.21 16.76
CA LYS A 122 -4.81 -8.14 16.50
C LYS A 122 -4.09 -6.99 15.80
N VAL A 123 -4.66 -6.53 14.70
CA VAL A 123 -4.15 -5.40 13.92
C VAL A 123 -5.29 -4.43 13.64
N LEU A 124 -5.00 -3.14 13.76
CA LEU A 124 -5.89 -2.08 13.33
C LEU A 124 -5.50 -1.71 11.90
N SER A 125 -6.26 -2.17 10.91
CA SER A 125 -5.98 -1.87 9.50
C SER A 125 -7.27 -1.71 8.71
N GLY A 126 -7.25 -0.81 7.74
CA GLY A 126 -8.37 -0.56 6.86
C GLY A 126 -8.57 0.93 6.60
N THR A 127 -9.53 1.22 5.75
CA THR A 127 -9.99 2.57 5.42
C THR A 127 -11.42 2.73 5.89
N PHE A 128 -11.66 3.75 6.70
CA PHE A 128 -12.89 3.94 7.45
C PHE A 128 -13.52 5.30 7.16
N GLY A 129 -14.81 5.30 6.84
CA GLY A 129 -15.59 6.53 6.78
C GLY A 129 -15.91 7.04 8.19
N VAL A 130 -15.72 8.32 8.44
CA VAL A 130 -16.08 8.95 9.72
C VAL A 130 -17.60 9.16 9.77
N ARG A 131 -18.27 8.47 10.69
CA ARG A 131 -19.71 8.57 10.92
C ARG A 131 -20.05 9.74 11.84
N THR A 132 -19.35 9.84 12.97
CA THR A 132 -19.52 10.93 13.94
C THR A 132 -18.18 11.41 14.46
N GLN A 133 -18.12 12.70 14.79
CA GLN A 133 -16.97 13.37 15.38
C GLN A 133 -17.48 14.37 16.41
N GLU A 134 -17.07 14.22 17.66
CA GLU A 134 -17.58 14.97 18.79
C GLU A 134 -16.44 15.54 19.62
N ARG A 135 -16.52 16.82 19.99
CA ARG A 135 -15.57 17.49 20.90
C ARG A 135 -14.11 17.42 20.41
N CYS A 136 -13.89 17.54 19.10
CA CYS A 136 -12.56 17.54 18.48
C CYS A 136 -12.23 18.94 17.96
N ASP A 137 -10.95 19.31 18.01
CA ASP A 137 -10.44 20.56 17.44
C ASP A 137 -10.11 20.39 15.95
N THR A 138 -9.74 19.17 15.52
CA THR A 138 -9.57 18.87 14.09
C THR A 138 -10.88 19.17 13.34
N PRO A 139 -10.84 19.79 12.15
CA PRO A 139 -12.01 19.92 11.29
C PRO A 139 -12.68 18.57 11.02
N LYS A 140 -13.94 18.58 10.57
CA LYS A 140 -14.70 17.35 10.32
C LYS A 140 -13.94 16.46 9.33
N ILE A 141 -13.50 15.29 9.78
CA ILE A 141 -12.81 14.31 8.96
C ILE A 141 -13.85 13.53 8.13
N ALA A 142 -13.52 13.22 6.88
CA ALA A 142 -14.34 12.36 6.02
C ALA A 142 -13.92 10.89 6.13
N GLU A 143 -12.61 10.64 6.10
CA GLU A 143 -12.04 9.30 6.06
C GLU A 143 -10.80 9.22 6.96
N MET A 144 -10.60 8.08 7.61
CA MET A 144 -9.37 7.71 8.28
C MET A 144 -8.88 6.36 7.78
N SER A 145 -7.57 6.23 7.53
CA SER A 145 -6.96 4.96 7.17
C SER A 145 -5.90 4.55 8.17
N PHE A 146 -5.79 3.25 8.43
CA PHE A 146 -4.74 2.64 9.24
C PHE A 146 -4.07 1.52 8.44
N SER A 147 -2.75 1.53 8.36
CA SER A 147 -1.99 0.43 7.76
C SER A 147 -1.53 -0.56 8.82
N ALA A 148 -1.35 -1.83 8.45
CA ALA A 148 -0.78 -2.85 9.32
C ALA A 148 0.67 -2.53 9.76
N GLU A 149 1.33 -1.58 9.08
CA GLU A 149 2.71 -1.16 9.33
C GLU A 149 2.81 -0.02 10.36
N GLY A 150 1.69 0.40 10.94
CA GLY A 150 1.67 1.44 11.96
C GLY A 150 1.66 2.85 11.38
N TYR A 151 1.09 3.06 10.18
CA TYR A 151 0.83 4.40 9.64
C TYR A 151 -0.66 4.70 9.66
N TYR A 152 -1.00 5.95 9.95
CA TYR A 152 -2.36 6.44 9.81
C TYR A 152 -2.40 7.65 8.89
N SER A 153 -3.54 7.86 8.26
CA SER A 153 -3.88 9.10 7.57
C SER A 153 -5.32 9.48 7.85
N TYR A 154 -5.62 10.76 7.67
CA TYR A 154 -6.98 11.25 7.65
C TYR A 154 -7.16 12.25 6.51
N THR A 155 -8.37 12.29 5.97
CA THR A 155 -8.73 13.14 4.84
C THR A 155 -9.95 13.97 5.19
N LEU A 156 -9.85 15.28 4.97
CA LEU A 156 -10.96 16.22 5.09
C LEU A 156 -11.81 16.20 3.81
N PRO A 157 -13.12 16.51 3.89
CA PRO A 157 -14.02 16.46 2.74
C PRO A 157 -13.50 17.21 1.49
N GLU A 158 -12.89 18.38 1.69
CA GLU A 158 -12.34 19.22 0.62
C GLU A 158 -11.14 18.60 -0.12
N HIS A 159 -10.47 17.61 0.48
CA HIS A 159 -9.29 16.96 -0.08
C HIS A 159 -9.59 15.59 -0.74
N MET A 160 -10.87 15.18 -0.79
CA MET A 160 -11.24 13.87 -1.36
C MET A 160 -11.09 13.77 -2.88
N VAL A 161 -11.08 14.89 -3.61
CA VAL A 161 -11.20 14.91 -5.08
C VAL A 161 -9.93 14.42 -5.78
N GLU A 162 -8.79 14.36 -5.09
CA GLU A 162 -7.49 14.04 -5.68
C GLU A 162 -6.72 12.96 -4.90
N THR A 163 -7.41 12.12 -4.12
CA THR A 163 -6.77 11.13 -3.20
C THR A 163 -5.76 11.76 -2.23
N MET A 164 -5.90 13.06 -1.98
CA MET A 164 -5.04 13.79 -1.07
C MET A 164 -5.34 13.37 0.37
N VAL A 165 -4.29 13.35 1.18
CA VAL A 165 -4.40 13.17 2.63
C VAL A 165 -4.23 14.54 3.30
N SER A 166 -5.08 14.86 4.27
CA SER A 166 -5.00 16.12 5.02
C SER A 166 -3.95 16.06 6.12
N GLY A 167 -3.77 14.88 6.71
CA GLY A 167 -2.71 14.63 7.67
C GLY A 167 -2.37 13.15 7.72
N SER A 168 -1.16 12.87 8.20
CA SER A 168 -0.64 11.52 8.33
C SER A 168 0.40 11.44 9.43
N GLY A 169 0.60 10.25 9.97
CA GLY A 169 1.66 10.00 10.93
C GLY A 169 1.82 8.51 11.19
N ARG A 170 2.51 8.20 12.30
CA ARG A 170 2.64 6.83 12.79
C ARG A 170 1.68 6.59 13.94
N TYR A 171 1.24 5.36 14.10
CA TYR A 171 0.46 4.94 15.26
C TYR A 171 0.99 3.64 15.85
N ARG A 172 0.67 3.43 17.14
CA ARG A 172 0.74 2.14 17.82
C ARG A 172 -0.61 1.84 18.42
N TRP A 173 -1.05 0.59 18.29
CA TRP A 173 -2.28 0.12 18.88
C TRP A 173 -2.05 -1.21 19.59
N ASP A 174 -2.56 -1.29 20.81
CA ASP A 174 -2.64 -2.52 21.58
C ASP A 174 -4.06 -3.06 21.44
N GLY A 175 -4.22 -4.19 20.75
CA GLY A 175 -5.51 -4.79 20.49
C GLY A 175 -6.17 -5.47 21.71
N ASP A 176 -5.45 -5.65 22.81
CA ASP A 176 -5.99 -6.23 24.03
C ASP A 176 -6.53 -5.15 24.96
N THR A 177 -5.78 -4.07 25.15
CA THR A 177 -6.22 -2.93 25.99
C THR A 177 -7.03 -1.89 25.23
N GLY A 178 -6.91 -1.90 23.89
CA GLY A 178 -7.43 -0.86 23.02
C GLY A 178 -6.62 0.43 23.07
N LYS A 179 -5.46 0.48 23.73
CA LYS A 179 -4.63 1.69 23.82
C LYS A 179 -4.16 2.10 22.42
N LEU A 180 -4.39 3.36 22.05
CA LEU A 180 -3.95 3.96 20.79
C LEU A 180 -3.00 5.11 21.09
N GLU A 181 -1.86 5.13 20.40
CA GLU A 181 -0.89 6.22 20.42
C GLU A 181 -0.70 6.74 18.99
N LEU A 182 -0.87 8.04 18.77
CA LEU A 182 -0.55 8.70 17.51
C LEU A 182 0.70 9.56 17.68
N GLY A 183 1.56 9.55 16.68
CA GLY A 183 2.76 10.37 16.61
C GLY A 183 3.04 10.86 15.20
N GLY A 184 4.11 11.65 15.07
CA GLY A 184 4.63 12.07 13.76
C GLY A 184 5.34 10.94 13.03
N THR A 185 6.04 11.30 11.95
CA THR A 185 6.85 10.37 11.13
C THR A 185 8.30 10.23 11.60
N ALA A 186 8.67 10.91 12.70
CA ALA A 186 10.03 10.89 13.24
C ALA A 186 10.39 9.52 13.83
N GLU A 187 11.67 9.16 13.71
CA GLU A 187 12.28 7.98 14.33
C GLU A 187 13.32 8.41 15.37
N PRO A 188 13.30 7.87 16.61
CA PRO A 188 12.35 6.87 17.11
C PRO A 188 10.94 7.45 17.29
N PHE A 189 9.92 6.59 17.15
CA PHE A 189 8.53 6.98 17.40
C PHE A 189 8.35 7.65 18.76
N ALA A 190 7.75 8.84 18.75
CA ALA A 190 7.32 9.58 19.93
C ALA A 190 5.80 9.79 19.86
N ALA A 191 5.07 9.25 20.84
CA ALA A 191 3.64 9.49 20.96
C ALA A 191 3.40 10.97 21.26
N GLN A 192 2.59 11.61 20.43
CA GLN A 192 2.15 13.00 20.59
C GLN A 192 0.74 13.05 21.19
N ARG A 193 -0.06 12.00 20.95
CA ARG A 193 -1.44 11.85 21.43
C ARG A 193 -1.66 10.41 21.87
N THR A 194 -2.46 10.22 22.91
CA THR A 194 -2.78 8.90 23.44
C THR A 194 -4.25 8.85 23.82
N GLY A 195 -4.91 7.75 23.47
CA GLY A 195 -6.28 7.46 23.86
C GLY A 195 -6.61 6.00 23.62
N THR A 196 -7.84 5.70 23.19
CA THR A 196 -8.27 4.32 22.94
C THR A 196 -8.95 4.16 21.59
N ALA A 197 -8.86 2.96 21.04
CA ALA A 197 -9.52 2.50 19.83
C ALA A 197 -10.15 1.13 20.10
N LYS A 198 -11.49 1.05 20.02
CA LYS A 198 -12.25 -0.17 20.36
C LYS A 198 -13.37 -0.40 19.36
N TRP A 199 -13.66 -1.67 19.10
CA TRP A 199 -14.82 -2.08 18.32
C TRP A 199 -16.06 -2.09 19.20
N ILE A 200 -17.08 -1.34 18.81
CA ILE A 200 -18.39 -1.23 19.48
C ILE A 200 -19.45 -1.36 18.39
N ASP A 201 -20.29 -2.39 18.47
CA ASP A 201 -21.41 -2.64 17.55
C ASP A 201 -21.01 -2.57 16.05
N GLY A 202 -19.84 -3.12 15.72
CA GLY A 202 -19.31 -3.16 14.34
C GLY A 202 -18.74 -1.82 13.83
N ALA A 203 -18.63 -0.81 14.69
CA ALA A 203 -17.92 0.43 14.41
C ALA A 203 -16.64 0.52 15.24
N LEU A 204 -15.61 1.16 14.69
CA LEU A 204 -14.39 1.46 15.42
C LEU A 204 -14.56 2.82 16.09
N VAL A 205 -14.48 2.87 17.41
CA VAL A 205 -14.61 4.10 18.20
C VAL A 205 -13.24 4.51 18.72
N LEU A 206 -12.81 5.71 18.36
CA LEU A 206 -11.62 6.36 18.89
C LEU A 206 -12.04 7.35 19.99
N GLU A 207 -11.40 7.29 21.16
CA GLU A 207 -11.67 8.20 22.28
C GLU A 207 -10.37 8.78 22.83
N GLY A 208 -10.38 10.08 23.12
CA GLY A 208 -9.23 10.80 23.68
C GLY A 208 -8.13 11.11 22.66
N VAL A 209 -8.41 10.95 21.36
CA VAL A 209 -7.45 11.17 20.28
C VAL A 209 -8.03 12.12 19.25
N ASP A 210 -7.32 13.21 18.99
CA ASP A 210 -7.65 14.25 18.02
C ASP A 210 -6.52 14.36 16.97
N PRO A 211 -6.68 13.77 15.76
CA PRO A 211 -5.56 13.53 14.83
C PRO A 211 -4.77 14.76 14.38
N GLY A 212 -5.44 15.90 14.19
CA GLY A 212 -4.84 17.20 13.84
C GLY A 212 -4.93 18.25 14.96
N GLY A 213 -5.52 17.91 16.10
CA GLY A 213 -5.89 18.85 17.16
C GLY A 213 -5.28 18.52 18.53
N SER A 214 -5.91 19.02 19.59
CA SER A 214 -5.40 18.90 20.96
C SER A 214 -6.43 18.40 21.98
N SER A 215 -7.66 18.11 21.55
CA SER A 215 -8.73 17.74 22.47
C SER A 215 -8.57 16.32 23.02
N GLY A 216 -8.30 16.22 24.33
CA GLY A 216 -8.34 14.96 25.08
C GLY A 216 -9.75 14.41 25.32
N SER A 217 -10.80 15.12 24.89
CA SER A 217 -12.21 14.67 24.97
C SER A 217 -12.80 14.29 23.62
N CYS A 218 -11.99 14.36 22.56
CA CYS A 218 -12.40 14.02 21.21
C CYS A 218 -12.86 12.57 21.12
N ARG A 219 -13.99 12.37 20.43
CA ARG A 219 -14.54 11.04 20.13
C ARG A 219 -14.87 10.97 18.64
N ILE A 220 -14.38 9.93 17.97
CA ILE A 220 -14.59 9.69 16.55
C ILE A 220 -15.16 8.29 16.38
N THR A 221 -16.28 8.16 15.67
CA THR A 221 -16.85 6.87 15.29
C THR A 221 -16.58 6.62 13.82
N LEU A 222 -15.86 5.54 13.55
CA LEU A 222 -15.42 5.09 12.24
C LEU A 222 -16.26 3.89 11.80
N GLY A 223 -16.72 3.89 10.55
CA GLY A 223 -17.54 2.83 10.01
C GLY A 223 -17.13 2.41 8.61
N GLY A 224 -17.34 1.12 8.32
CA GLY A 224 -16.74 0.47 7.16
C GLY A 224 -15.25 0.25 7.41
N GLY A 225 -14.79 -0.99 7.23
CA GLY A 225 -13.42 -1.43 7.49
C GLY A 225 -13.28 -2.88 7.10
#